data_AF-A0A9E0WHX2-F1
#
_entry.id   AF-A0A9E0WHX2-F1
#
_cell.length_a   1.000
_cell.length_b   1.000
_cell.length_c   1.000
_cell.angle_alpha   90.00
_cell.angle_beta   90.00
_cell.angle_gamma   90.00
#
_symmetry.space_group_name_H-M   'P 1'
#
loop_
_entity.id
_entity.type
_entity.pdbx_description
1 polymer ?
#
loop_
_entity_poly.entity_id
_entity_poly.type
_entity_poly.pdbx_seq_one_letter_code
_entity_poly.pdbx_strand_id
1 'polypeptide(L)'
;LQPTADQLNAEGQTIEAKTANMTPEAMRADAALKAEVTAYANKAQQFSIDRQIAAGELQLTERKAWSDFFTALRPVLQEVVNERGAHIMLDRSQVTYTDPTVDVSGLVISKLDASTPTISVVRQKLPTQPPAQ
;
A
#
# COMPACT_ATOMS: atom_id res chain seq x y z
N LEU A 1 -5.91 2.32 -9.87
CA LEU A 1 -5.01 2.63 -11.00
C LEU A 1 -5.23 1.72 -12.21
N GLN A 2 -5.85 0.53 -12.05
CA GLN A 2 -6.27 -0.35 -13.15
C GLN A 2 -6.93 0.36 -14.36
N PRO A 3 -7.98 1.19 -14.18
CA PRO A 3 -8.66 1.79 -15.34
C PRO A 3 -7.75 2.70 -16.17
N THR A 4 -6.81 3.41 -15.53
CA THR A 4 -5.83 4.25 -16.24
C THR A 4 -4.80 3.40 -16.98
N ALA A 5 -4.41 2.26 -16.42
CA ALA A 5 -3.51 1.30 -17.09
C ALA A 5 -4.16 0.69 -18.33
N ASP A 6 -5.43 0.28 -18.21
CA ASP A 6 -6.19 -0.32 -19.32
C ASP A 6 -6.39 0.69 -20.46
N GLN A 7 -6.68 1.96 -20.12
CA GLN A 7 -6.75 3.04 -21.11
C GLN A 7 -5.42 3.27 -21.82
N LEU A 8 -4.30 3.33 -21.09
CA LEU A 8 -2.97 3.50 -21.71
C LEU A 8 -2.61 2.32 -22.62
N ASN A 9 -2.97 1.09 -22.25
CA ASN A 9 -2.75 -0.07 -23.11
C ASN A 9 -3.57 0.01 -24.40
N ALA A 10 -4.85 0.37 -24.31
CA ALA A 10 -5.72 0.51 -25.48
C ALA A 10 -5.29 1.65 -26.41
N GLU A 11 -4.88 2.80 -25.84
CA GLU A 11 -4.34 3.94 -26.59
C GLU A 11 -3.03 3.55 -27.31
N GLY A 12 -2.12 2.85 -26.63
CA GLY A 12 -0.88 2.35 -27.22
C GLY A 12 -1.12 1.42 -28.41
N GLN A 13 -2.01 0.43 -28.26
CA GLN A 13 -2.39 -0.48 -29.35
C GLN A 13 -3.03 0.26 -30.54
N THR A 14 -3.82 1.30 -30.26
CA THR A 14 -4.44 2.12 -31.30
C THR A 14 -3.39 2.91 -32.09
N ILE A 15 -2.43 3.52 -31.41
CA ILE A 15 -1.31 4.24 -32.05
C ILE A 15 -0.43 3.27 -32.87
N GLU A 16 -0.15 2.09 -32.33
CA GLU A 16 0.62 1.05 -33.04
C GLU A 16 -0.11 0.56 -34.30
N ALA A 17 -1.41 0.26 -34.21
CA ALA A 17 -2.21 -0.17 -35.35
C ALA A 17 -2.31 0.90 -36.45
N LYS A 18 -2.42 2.19 -36.07
CA LYS A 18 -2.42 3.32 -37.01
C LYS A 18 -1.06 3.47 -37.71
N THR A 19 0.04 3.28 -37.00
CA THR A 19 1.40 3.50 -37.53
C THR A 19 1.97 2.30 -38.28
N ALA A 20 1.47 1.08 -38.05
CA ALA A 20 1.95 -0.17 -38.65
C ALA A 20 2.00 -0.16 -40.19
N ASN A 21 1.13 0.61 -40.85
CA ASN A 21 1.05 0.70 -42.31
C ASN A 21 1.53 2.06 -42.86
N MET A 22 2.08 2.94 -42.03
CA MET A 22 2.54 4.26 -42.43
C MET A 22 4.04 4.26 -42.76
N THR A 23 4.45 5.03 -43.77
CA THR A 23 5.87 5.30 -44.01
C THR A 23 6.43 6.28 -42.96
N PRO A 24 7.72 6.25 -42.66
CA PRO A 24 8.36 7.20 -41.74
C PRO A 24 8.14 8.68 -42.11
N GLU A 25 7.97 8.98 -43.39
CA GLU A 25 7.68 10.32 -43.90
C GLU A 25 6.22 10.71 -43.64
N ALA A 26 5.28 9.79 -43.84
CA ALA A 26 3.85 10.00 -43.57
C ALA A 26 3.58 10.22 -42.08
N MET A 27 4.25 9.45 -41.20
CA MET A 27 4.16 9.66 -39.75
C MET A 27 4.71 11.02 -39.33
N ARG A 28 5.79 11.50 -39.98
CA ARG A 28 6.36 12.82 -39.69
C ARG A 28 5.50 13.97 -40.22
N ALA A 29 4.71 13.76 -41.25
CA ALA A 29 3.82 14.77 -41.80
C ALA A 29 2.48 14.88 -41.03
N ASP A 30 2.08 13.82 -40.31
CA ASP A 30 0.83 13.79 -39.56
C ASP A 30 0.92 14.56 -38.23
N ALA A 31 0.31 15.74 -38.20
CA ALA A 31 0.24 16.57 -37.00
C ALA A 31 -0.69 16.00 -35.91
N ALA A 32 -1.73 15.26 -36.29
CA ALA A 32 -2.68 14.66 -35.35
C ALA A 32 -2.03 13.48 -34.62
N LEU A 33 -1.28 12.63 -35.35
CA LEU A 33 -0.51 11.55 -34.76
C LEU A 33 0.54 12.06 -33.76
N LYS A 34 1.25 13.14 -34.09
CA LYS A 34 2.21 13.77 -33.14
C LYS A 34 1.54 14.26 -31.86
N ALA A 35 0.37 14.86 -31.97
CA ALA A 35 -0.40 15.32 -30.82
C ALA A 35 -0.87 14.13 -29.95
N GLU A 36 -1.37 13.06 -30.58
CA GLU A 36 -1.81 11.83 -29.92
C GLU A 36 -0.65 11.15 -29.16
N VAL A 37 0.52 11.00 -29.79
CA VAL A 37 1.73 10.44 -29.17
C VAL A 37 2.23 11.31 -28.00
N THR A 38 2.20 12.63 -28.14
CA THR A 38 2.60 13.55 -27.06
C THR A 38 1.64 13.45 -25.87
N ALA A 39 0.33 13.41 -26.12
CA ALA A 39 -0.68 13.24 -25.08
C ALA A 39 -0.53 11.89 -24.37
N TYR A 40 -0.30 10.82 -25.13
CA TYR A 40 -0.02 9.48 -24.60
C TYR A 40 1.22 9.49 -23.69
N ALA A 41 2.33 10.08 -24.14
CA ALA A 41 3.57 10.16 -23.37
C ALA A 41 3.36 10.91 -22.04
N ASN A 42 2.65 12.05 -22.07
CA ASN A 42 2.31 12.81 -20.87
C ASN A 42 1.45 11.99 -19.89
N LYS A 43 0.43 11.28 -20.41
CA LYS A 43 -0.45 10.43 -19.60
C LYS A 43 0.32 9.25 -19.00
N ALA A 44 1.22 8.63 -19.75
CA ALA A 44 2.08 7.55 -19.28
C ALA A 44 3.05 8.03 -18.18
N GLN A 45 3.64 9.22 -18.33
CA GLN A 45 4.48 9.83 -17.30
C GLN A 45 3.69 10.11 -16.02
N GLN A 46 2.51 10.74 -16.13
CA GLN A 46 1.66 11.02 -14.97
C GLN A 46 1.24 9.73 -14.27
N PHE A 47 0.86 8.70 -15.04
CA PHE A 47 0.52 7.40 -14.49
C PHE A 47 1.68 6.75 -13.72
N SER A 48 2.91 6.88 -14.21
CA SER A 48 4.11 6.41 -13.49
C SER A 48 4.28 7.14 -12.15
N ILE A 49 4.09 8.45 -12.13
CA ILE A 49 4.14 9.27 -10.90
C ILE A 49 3.05 8.83 -9.91
N ASP A 50 1.81 8.70 -10.39
CA ASP A 50 0.67 8.29 -9.56
C ASP A 50 0.88 6.89 -8.95
N ARG A 51 1.51 5.97 -9.70
CA ARG A 51 1.90 4.65 -9.19
C ARG A 51 2.94 4.74 -8.07
N GLN A 52 3.95 5.59 -8.22
CA GLN A 52 4.96 5.80 -7.18
C GLN A 52 4.34 6.38 -5.92
N ILE A 53 3.44 7.38 -6.07
CA ILE A 53 2.70 7.98 -4.96
C ILE A 53 1.85 6.92 -4.26
N ALA A 54 1.04 6.16 -5.01
CA ALA A 54 0.18 5.13 -4.45
C ALA A 54 0.97 4.04 -3.69
N ALA A 55 2.15 3.65 -4.21
CA ALA A 55 3.03 2.71 -3.52
C ALA A 55 3.56 3.27 -2.19
N GLY A 56 4.00 4.54 -2.16
CA GLY A 56 4.47 5.17 -0.92
C GLY A 56 3.36 5.36 0.11
N GLU A 57 2.16 5.72 -0.35
CA GLU A 57 0.96 5.83 0.49
C GLU A 57 0.50 4.48 1.06
N LEU A 58 0.59 3.41 0.27
CA LEU A 58 0.32 2.05 0.76
C LEU A 58 1.25 1.69 1.91
N GLN A 59 2.56 1.89 1.73
CA GLN A 59 3.55 1.63 2.78
C GLN A 59 3.30 2.46 4.05
N LEU A 60 2.91 3.73 3.91
CA LEU A 60 2.53 4.57 5.06
C LEU A 60 1.27 4.05 5.75
N THR A 61 0.30 3.62 4.96
CA THR A 61 -0.98 3.07 5.45
C THR A 61 -0.74 1.78 6.24
N GLU A 62 0.09 0.88 5.72
CA GLU A 62 0.48 -0.35 6.42
C GLU A 62 1.18 -0.06 7.75
N ARG A 63 2.16 0.86 7.76
CA ARG A 63 2.85 1.26 9.00
C ARG A 63 1.88 1.84 10.04
N LYS A 64 0.93 2.68 9.60
CA LYS A 64 -0.08 3.25 10.49
C LYS A 64 -1.01 2.18 11.05
N ALA A 65 -1.48 1.26 10.21
CA ALA A 65 -2.33 0.14 10.63
C ALA A 65 -1.64 -0.73 11.67
N TRP A 66 -0.35 -1.05 11.47
CA TRP A 66 0.45 -1.78 12.47
C TRP A 66 0.58 -1.02 13.79
N SER A 67 0.86 0.28 13.72
CA SER A 67 0.93 1.14 14.92
C SER A 67 -0.39 1.15 15.69
N ASP A 68 -1.52 1.21 14.99
CA ASP A 68 -2.85 1.20 15.60
C ASP A 68 -3.17 -0.15 16.23
N PHE A 69 -2.83 -1.24 15.54
CA PHE A 69 -2.93 -2.59 16.07
C PHE A 69 -2.15 -2.75 17.38
N PHE A 70 -0.87 -2.36 17.41
CA PHE A 70 -0.06 -2.45 18.64
C PHE A 70 -0.59 -1.55 19.76
N THR A 71 -1.16 -0.40 19.42
CA THR A 71 -1.79 0.49 20.40
C THR A 71 -3.01 -0.17 21.04
N ALA A 72 -3.84 -0.85 20.25
CA ALA A 72 -4.98 -1.62 20.74
C ALA A 72 -4.58 -2.87 21.53
N LEU A 73 -3.45 -3.49 21.18
CA LEU A 73 -2.93 -4.68 21.86
C LEU A 73 -2.44 -4.39 23.29
N ARG A 74 -1.84 -3.22 23.54
CA ARG A 74 -1.26 -2.85 24.85
C ARG A 74 -2.17 -3.07 26.06
N PRO A 75 -3.43 -2.58 26.10
CA PRO A 75 -4.32 -2.82 27.24
C PRO A 75 -4.63 -4.30 27.46
N VAL A 76 -4.76 -5.09 26.39
CA VAL A 76 -5.01 -6.53 26.46
C VAL A 76 -3.83 -7.26 27.11
N LEU A 77 -2.60 -6.91 26.72
CA LEU A 77 -1.40 -7.47 27.35
C LEU A 77 -1.35 -7.14 28.84
N GLN A 78 -1.68 -5.91 29.22
CA GLN A 78 -1.73 -5.50 30.63
C GLN A 78 -2.77 -6.27 31.43
N GLU A 79 -3.96 -6.49 30.85
CA GLU A 79 -5.01 -7.30 31.47
C GLU A 79 -4.54 -8.73 31.73
N VAL A 80 -3.91 -9.37 30.74
CA VAL A 80 -3.40 -10.74 30.88
C VAL A 80 -2.27 -10.84 31.91
N VAL A 81 -1.37 -9.86 31.94
CA VAL A 81 -0.30 -9.80 32.95
C VAL A 81 -0.89 -9.73 34.36
N ASN A 82 -1.89 -8.87 34.57
CA ASN A 82 -2.57 -8.74 35.85
C ASN A 82 -3.34 -10.01 36.23
N GLU A 83 -4.07 -10.61 35.29
CA GLU A 83 -4.85 -11.85 35.50
C GLU A 83 -3.94 -13.03 35.88
N ARG A 84 -2.74 -13.11 35.31
CA ARG A 84 -1.76 -14.15 35.60
C ARG A 84 -0.85 -13.85 36.80
N GLY A 85 -1.00 -12.68 37.44
CA GLY A 85 -0.10 -12.24 38.50
C GLY A 85 1.36 -12.12 38.04
N ALA A 86 1.57 -11.86 36.75
CA ALA A 86 2.90 -11.75 36.16
C ALA A 86 3.45 -10.33 36.30
N HIS A 87 4.77 -10.20 36.20
CA HIS A 87 5.45 -8.90 36.17
C HIS A 87 6.29 -8.70 34.90
N ILE A 88 6.49 -9.76 34.12
CA ILE A 88 7.30 -9.78 32.90
C ILE A 88 6.57 -10.65 31.87
N MET A 89 6.55 -10.18 30.62
CA MET A 89 6.12 -10.96 29.46
C MET A 89 7.29 -11.05 28.49
N LEU A 90 7.55 -12.25 27.97
CA LEU A 90 8.65 -12.52 27.04
C LEU A 90 8.09 -12.85 25.66
N ASP A 91 8.77 -12.36 24.62
CA ASP A 91 8.44 -12.73 23.25
C ASP A 91 8.84 -14.18 22.96
N ARG A 92 7.94 -14.96 22.37
CA ARG A 92 8.14 -16.39 22.08
C ARG A 92 9.36 -16.66 21.19
N SER A 93 9.69 -15.75 20.27
CA SER A 93 10.84 -15.86 19.37
C SER A 93 12.19 -15.77 20.08
N GLN A 94 12.21 -15.19 21.29
CA GLN A 94 13.42 -15.06 22.11
C GLN A 94 13.61 -16.23 23.08
N VAL A 95 12.69 -17.19 23.11
CA VAL A 95 12.71 -18.29 24.08
C VAL A 95 12.87 -19.63 23.37
N THR A 96 13.95 -20.35 23.68
CA THR A 96 14.24 -21.66 23.07
C THR A 96 13.27 -22.75 23.52
N TYR A 97 12.81 -22.70 24.78
CA TYR A 97 11.88 -23.68 25.34
C TYR A 97 10.92 -23.01 26.34
N THR A 98 9.63 -23.29 26.21
CA THR A 98 8.58 -22.87 27.16
C THR A 98 7.69 -24.07 27.44
N ASP A 99 7.20 -24.18 28.67
CA ASP A 99 6.06 -25.07 28.92
C ASP A 99 4.80 -24.50 28.23
N PRO A 100 3.96 -25.30 27.55
CA PRO A 100 2.76 -24.78 26.89
C PRO A 100 1.77 -24.08 27.84
N THR A 101 1.78 -24.42 29.14
CA THR A 101 0.88 -23.84 30.14
C THR A 101 1.21 -22.39 30.50
N VAL A 102 2.46 -21.96 30.23
CA VAL A 102 2.89 -20.56 30.43
C VAL A 102 2.71 -19.69 29.19
N ASP A 103 2.37 -20.29 28.04
CA ASP A 103 2.02 -19.55 26.83
C ASP A 103 0.63 -18.94 26.97
N VAL A 104 0.56 -17.61 26.86
CA VAL A 104 -0.68 -16.84 26.98
C VAL A 104 -1.16 -16.27 25.65
N SER A 105 -0.50 -16.58 24.53
CA SER A 105 -0.85 -16.02 23.21
C SER A 105 -2.31 -16.30 22.85
N GLY A 106 -2.83 -17.50 23.13
CA GLY A 106 -4.24 -17.82 22.89
C GLY A 106 -5.21 -16.97 23.73
N LEU A 107 -4.87 -16.69 24.99
CA LEU A 107 -5.67 -15.84 25.88
C LEU A 107 -5.65 -14.39 25.40
N VAL A 108 -4.49 -13.88 25.00
CA VAL A 108 -4.33 -12.53 24.44
C VAL A 108 -5.16 -12.38 23.16
N ILE A 109 -5.10 -13.35 22.24
CA ILE A 109 -5.90 -13.34 21.00
C ILE A 109 -7.40 -13.28 21.34
N SER A 110 -7.87 -14.18 22.22
CA SER A 110 -9.29 -14.21 22.61
C SER A 110 -9.78 -12.90 23.21
N LYS A 111 -8.97 -12.23 24.02
CA LYS A 111 -9.34 -10.93 24.62
C LYS A 111 -9.28 -9.80 23.60
N LEU A 112 -8.27 -9.79 22.73
CA LEU A 112 -8.16 -8.80 21.66
C LEU A 112 -9.35 -8.88 20.70
N ASP A 113 -9.74 -10.09 20.30
CA ASP A 113 -10.91 -10.30 19.42
C ASP A 113 -12.20 -9.80 20.09
N ALA A 114 -12.33 -9.98 21.41
CA ALA A 114 -13.48 -9.50 22.17
C ALA A 114 -13.50 -7.96 22.32
N SER A 115 -12.35 -7.33 22.55
CA SER A 115 -12.26 -5.88 22.80
C SER A 115 -12.13 -5.04 21.53
N THR A 116 -11.51 -5.59 20.49
CA THR A 116 -11.13 -4.87 19.26
C THR A 116 -11.21 -5.80 18.05
N PRO A 117 -12.43 -6.20 17.64
CA PRO A 117 -12.62 -7.13 16.53
C PRO A 117 -12.21 -6.55 15.16
N THR A 118 -11.99 -5.24 15.08
CA THR A 118 -11.58 -4.57 13.84
C THR A 118 -10.63 -3.41 14.12
N ILE A 119 -9.65 -3.24 13.24
CA ILE A 119 -8.77 -2.06 13.16
C ILE A 119 -9.11 -1.34 11.87
N SER A 120 -9.59 -0.10 11.98
CA SER A 120 -9.91 0.72 10.81
C SER A 120 -8.64 1.13 10.08
N VAL A 121 -8.54 0.77 8.80
CA VAL A 121 -7.39 1.13 7.95
C VAL A 121 -7.80 2.25 7.00
N VAL A 122 -7.18 3.42 7.18
CA VAL A 122 -7.44 4.60 6.36
C VAL A 122 -6.18 4.95 5.57
N ARG A 123 -6.34 5.15 4.25
CA ARG A 123 -5.26 5.56 3.35
C ARG A 123 -4.55 6.79 3.90
N GLN A 124 -3.25 6.67 4.11
CA GLN A 124 -2.36 7.76 4.45
C GLN A 124 -1.90 8.47 3.17
N LYS A 125 -1.78 9.79 3.22
CA LYS A 125 -1.27 10.57 2.09
C LYS A 125 0.21 10.86 2.28
N LEU A 126 0.97 10.82 1.18
CA LEU A 126 2.35 11.30 1.22
C LEU A 126 2.35 12.80 1.53
N PRO A 127 3.24 13.30 2.41
CA PRO A 127 3.34 14.72 2.65
C PRO A 127 3.73 15.41 1.34
N THR A 128 2.89 16.32 0.85
CA THR A 128 3.25 17.20 -0.25
C THR A 128 4.33 18.14 0.27
N GLN A 129 5.57 17.98 -0.18
CA GLN A 129 6.60 18.99 0.08
C GLN A 129 6.07 20.32 -0.46
N PRO A 130 6.03 21.40 0.34
CA PRO A 130 5.78 22.73 -0.21
C PRO A 130 6.83 22.99 -1.30
N PRO A 131 6.47 23.65 -2.42
CA PRO A 131 7.49 24.07 -3.37
C PRO A 131 8.54 24.89 -2.61
N ALA A 132 9.81 24.53 -2.78
CA ALA A 132 10.91 25.37 -2.32
C ALA A 132 10.71 26.77 -2.92
N GLN A 133 10.63 27.78 -2.06
CA GLN A 133 10.56 29.19 -2.46
C GLN A 133 11.90 29.68 -2.99
#